data_AF-A0A938AQ16-F1
#
_entry.id   AF-A0A938AQ16-F1
#
_cell.length_a   1.000
_cell.length_b   1.000
_cell.length_c   1.000
_cell.angle_alpha   90.00
_cell.angle_beta   90.00
_cell.angle_gamma   90.00
#
_symmetry.space_group_name_H-M   'P 1'
#
loop_
_entity.id
_entity.type
_entity.pdbx_description
1 polymer ?
#
loop_
_entity_poly.entity_id
_entity_poly.type
_entity_poly.pdbx_seq_one_letter_code
_entity_poly.pdbx_strand_id
1 'polypeptide(L)'
;MRLLRRLLRPFQSRRAAEAEADLRGWHDACDETLQACLRSLGDAQLPRGEIGVVLDRIDRTLFRLRDAGSGAEGYLRGTSPDLGRRLRQISEDIVQLRNETVRYLIRAQGPTPSFLGGGNQPDRAQESYERALAEVGRPARQRAHGLERELSRAWTDLQPILAELARSSSGSPGG
;
A
#
# COMPACT_ATOMS: atom_id res chain seq x y z
N MET A 1 24.00 33.08 -18.41
CA MET A 1 23.51 32.53 -17.12
C MET A 1 22.03 32.85 -16.81
N ARG A 2 21.56 34.11 -16.89
CA ARG A 2 20.15 34.48 -16.55
C ARG A 2 19.08 33.92 -17.51
N LEU A 3 19.37 33.85 -18.82
CA LEU A 3 18.44 33.32 -19.84
C LEU A 3 18.23 31.79 -19.75
N LEU A 4 19.30 31.02 -19.53
CA LEU A 4 19.25 29.57 -19.31
C LEU A 4 18.40 29.18 -18.10
N ARG A 5 18.53 29.90 -16.98
CA ARG A 5 17.69 29.67 -15.79
C ARG A 5 16.20 29.95 -16.05
N ARG A 6 15.88 30.89 -16.94
CA ARG A 6 14.49 31.25 -17.28
C ARG A 6 13.82 30.20 -18.17
N LEU A 7 14.60 29.54 -19.04
CA LEU A 7 14.12 28.45 -19.90
C LEU A 7 13.97 27.11 -19.16
N LEU A 8 14.76 26.88 -18.10
CA LEU A 8 14.68 25.66 -17.30
C LEU A 8 13.60 25.68 -16.21
N ARG A 9 13.09 26.87 -15.83
CA ARG A 9 12.05 27.02 -14.80
C ARG A 9 10.78 26.20 -15.06
N PRO A 10 10.16 26.25 -16.26
CA PRO A 10 8.95 25.46 -16.53
C PRO A 10 9.17 23.95 -16.40
N PHE A 11 10.36 23.48 -16.80
CA PHE A 11 10.75 22.06 -16.67
C PHE A 11 10.96 21.67 -15.20
N GLN A 12 11.59 22.55 -14.40
CA GLN A 12 11.81 22.33 -12.97
C GLN A 12 10.47 22.30 -12.20
N SER A 13 9.55 23.21 -12.49
CA SER A 13 8.24 23.24 -11.83
C SER A 13 7.36 22.03 -12.20
N ARG A 14 7.40 21.57 -13.46
CA ARG A 14 6.71 20.33 -13.86
C ARG A 14 7.27 19.10 -13.16
N ARG A 15 8.60 18.95 -13.14
CA ARG A 15 9.26 17.84 -12.46
C ARG A 15 9.00 17.84 -10.96
N ALA A 16 8.91 19.03 -10.34
CA ALA A 16 8.54 19.14 -8.93
C ALA A 16 7.09 18.72 -8.67
N ALA A 17 6.15 19.11 -9.54
CA ALA A 17 4.75 18.71 -9.43
C ALA A 17 4.56 17.20 -9.66
N GLU A 18 5.27 16.60 -10.62
CA GLU A 18 5.27 15.16 -10.85
C GLU A 18 5.82 14.40 -9.63
N ALA A 19 6.98 14.83 -9.09
CA ALA A 19 7.54 14.23 -7.88
C ALA A 19 6.61 14.36 -6.66
N GLU A 20 5.93 15.49 -6.51
CA GLU A 20 4.93 15.66 -5.45
C GLU A 20 3.76 14.68 -5.64
N ALA A 21 3.24 14.56 -6.85
CA ALA A 21 2.15 13.65 -7.18
C ALA A 21 2.53 12.18 -6.94
N ASP A 22 3.74 11.78 -7.33
CA ASP A 22 4.24 10.42 -7.13
C ASP A 22 4.39 10.08 -5.64
N LEU A 23 4.95 11.00 -4.84
CA LEU A 23 5.12 10.78 -3.40
C LEU A 23 3.77 10.68 -2.65
N ARG A 24 2.81 11.54 -3.01
CA ARG A 24 1.44 11.47 -2.47
C ARG A 24 0.73 10.20 -2.92
N GLY A 25 0.80 9.89 -4.22
CA GLY A 25 0.20 8.69 -4.80
C GLY A 25 0.76 7.41 -4.21
N TRP A 26 2.07 7.37 -3.93
CA TRP A 26 2.72 6.27 -3.20
C TRP A 26 2.11 6.09 -1.80
N HIS A 27 2.02 7.17 -1.02
CA HIS A 27 1.47 7.11 0.33
C HIS A 27 0.01 6.65 0.31
N ASP A 28 -0.81 7.25 -0.56
CA ASP A 28 -2.24 6.94 -0.64
C ASP A 28 -2.47 5.49 -1.09
N ALA A 29 -1.67 4.98 -2.02
CA ALA A 29 -1.75 3.58 -2.44
C ALA A 29 -1.32 2.61 -1.33
N CYS A 30 -0.26 2.93 -0.58
CA CYS A 30 0.15 2.17 0.59
C CYS A 30 -0.94 2.14 1.67
N ASP A 31 -1.47 3.31 2.06
CA ASP A 31 -2.49 3.42 3.10
C ASP A 31 -3.78 2.70 2.68
N GLU A 32 -4.26 2.91 1.46
CA GLU A 32 -5.48 2.26 0.99
C GLU A 32 -5.35 0.73 0.99
N THR A 33 -4.20 0.21 0.53
CA THR A 33 -3.90 -1.23 0.54
C THR A 33 -3.83 -1.77 1.97
N LEU A 34 -3.10 -1.08 2.85
CA LEU A 34 -2.96 -1.44 4.25
C LEU A 34 -4.31 -1.51 4.96
N GLN A 35 -5.13 -0.47 4.80
CA GLN A 35 -6.45 -0.41 5.42
C GLN A 35 -7.39 -1.47 4.85
N ALA A 36 -7.29 -1.81 3.56
CA ALA A 36 -8.03 -2.93 2.98
C ALA A 36 -7.61 -4.27 3.59
N CYS A 37 -6.31 -4.50 3.78
CA CYS A 37 -5.81 -5.69 4.46
C CYS A 37 -6.26 -5.76 5.93
N LEU A 38 -6.15 -4.66 6.69
CA LEU A 38 -6.60 -4.59 8.08
C LEU A 38 -8.09 -4.91 8.24
N ARG A 39 -8.94 -4.33 7.38
CA ARG A 39 -10.38 -4.65 7.36
C ARG A 39 -10.61 -6.13 7.08
N SER A 40 -9.91 -6.68 6.08
CA SER A 40 -10.07 -8.08 5.67
C SER A 40 -9.63 -9.08 6.75
N LEU A 41 -8.54 -8.76 7.46
CA LEU A 41 -8.02 -9.57 8.56
C LEU A 41 -8.86 -9.45 9.83
N GLY A 42 -9.64 -8.37 9.98
CA GLY A 42 -10.51 -8.11 11.12
C GLY A 42 -11.94 -8.61 10.96
N ASP A 43 -12.38 -8.85 9.72
CA ASP A 43 -13.75 -9.28 9.41
C ASP A 43 -13.89 -10.81 9.48
N ALA A 44 -14.56 -11.28 10.52
CA ALA A 44 -14.82 -12.71 10.73
C ALA A 44 -15.84 -13.30 9.74
N GLN A 45 -16.66 -12.47 9.09
CA GLN A 45 -17.67 -12.92 8.12
C GLN A 45 -17.13 -12.91 6.69
N LEU A 46 -16.16 -12.05 6.39
CA LEU A 46 -15.59 -11.91 5.05
C LEU A 46 -15.13 -13.24 4.41
N PRO A 47 -14.43 -14.15 5.11
CA PRO A 47 -14.06 -15.43 4.51
C PRO A 47 -15.26 -16.24 4.00
N ARG A 48 -16.44 -16.08 4.60
CA ARG A 48 -17.67 -16.78 4.19
C ARG A 48 -18.42 -16.07 3.05
N GLY A 49 -17.96 -14.89 2.64
CA GLY A 49 -18.55 -14.07 1.58
C GLY A 49 -17.69 -14.01 0.31
N GLU A 50 -17.89 -12.95 -0.47
CA GLU A 50 -17.23 -12.74 -1.76
C GLU A 50 -15.80 -12.20 -1.61
N ILE A 51 -14.86 -13.07 -1.23
CA ILE A 51 -13.45 -12.68 -1.09
C ILE A 51 -12.85 -12.11 -2.40
N GLY A 52 -13.37 -12.53 -3.56
CA GLY A 52 -12.88 -12.10 -4.87
C GLY A 52 -12.97 -10.58 -5.10
N VAL A 53 -14.06 -9.95 -4.65
CA VAL A 53 -14.25 -8.49 -4.79
C VAL A 53 -13.22 -7.72 -3.96
N VAL A 54 -12.94 -8.21 -2.75
CA VAL A 54 -11.95 -7.60 -1.87
C VAL A 54 -10.53 -7.76 -2.43
N LEU A 55 -10.20 -8.94 -2.95
CA LEU A 55 -8.90 -9.20 -3.57
C LEU A 55 -8.70 -8.33 -4.83
N ASP A 56 -9.70 -8.21 -5.68
CA ASP A 56 -9.65 -7.35 -6.87
C ASP A 56 -9.40 -5.88 -6.49
N ARG A 57 -10.07 -5.39 -5.42
CA ARG A 57 -9.84 -4.04 -4.91
C ARG A 57 -8.40 -3.84 -4.45
N ILE A 58 -7.86 -4.78 -3.68
CA ILE A 58 -6.47 -4.74 -3.19
C ILE A 58 -5.48 -4.79 -4.36
N ASP A 59 -5.77 -5.54 -5.42
CA ASP A 59 -4.87 -5.63 -6.58
C ASP A 59 -4.84 -4.34 -7.39
N ARG A 60 -5.98 -3.65 -7.53
CA ARG A 60 -6.04 -2.32 -8.16
C ARG A 60 -5.22 -1.28 -7.40
N THR A 61 -5.17 -1.34 -6.06
CA THR A 61 -4.34 -0.41 -5.28
C THR A 61 -2.84 -0.72 -5.44
N LEU A 62 -2.46 -2.00 -5.57
CA LEU A 62 -1.08 -2.40 -5.83
C LEU A 62 -0.55 -1.94 -7.20
N PHE A 63 -1.40 -1.91 -8.24
CA PHE A 63 -0.98 -1.34 -9.53
C PHE A 63 -0.62 0.14 -9.41
N ARG A 64 -1.44 0.92 -8.68
CA ARG A 64 -1.12 2.33 -8.39
C ARG A 64 0.16 2.48 -7.58
N LEU A 65 0.37 1.62 -6.58
CA LEU A 65 1.60 1.62 -5.79
C LEU A 65 2.83 1.39 -6.66
N ARG A 66 2.78 0.46 -7.61
CA ARG A 66 3.90 0.19 -8.52
C ARG A 66 4.26 1.42 -9.35
N ASP A 67 3.25 2.06 -9.93
CA ASP A 67 3.45 3.18 -10.84
C ASP A 67 3.95 4.43 -10.09
N ALA A 68 3.27 4.82 -9.00
CA ALA A 68 3.67 5.97 -8.17
C ALA A 68 4.98 5.71 -7.39
N GLY A 69 5.18 4.47 -6.92
CA GLY A 69 6.38 4.07 -6.18
C GLY A 69 7.66 4.18 -7.00
N SER A 70 7.62 3.85 -8.29
CA SER A 70 8.80 3.98 -9.16
C SER A 70 9.23 5.44 -9.33
N GLY A 71 8.27 6.36 -9.52
CA GLY A 71 8.52 7.79 -9.62
C GLY A 71 9.05 8.37 -8.30
N ALA A 72 8.40 8.04 -7.19
CA ALA A 72 8.79 8.43 -5.83
C ALA A 72 10.22 7.98 -5.48
N GLU A 73 10.55 6.71 -5.70
CA GLU A 73 11.91 6.19 -5.48
C GLU A 73 12.94 6.86 -6.38
N GLY A 74 12.59 7.08 -7.65
CA GLY A 74 13.46 7.76 -8.61
C GLY A 74 13.83 9.16 -8.16
N TYR A 75 12.86 9.91 -7.64
CA TYR A 75 13.09 11.24 -7.07
C TYR A 75 13.95 11.17 -5.80
N LEU A 76 13.58 10.33 -4.83
CA LEU A 76 14.26 10.24 -3.53
C LEU A 76 15.69 9.71 -3.64
N ARG A 77 16.01 8.89 -4.65
CA ARG A 77 17.39 8.44 -4.89
C ARG A 77 18.37 9.60 -5.04
N GLY A 78 17.92 10.73 -5.58
CA GLY A 78 18.76 11.92 -5.77
C GLY A 78 18.74 12.91 -4.60
N THR A 79 17.69 12.89 -3.77
CA THR A 79 17.44 13.93 -2.76
C THR A 79 17.52 13.42 -1.32
N SER A 80 17.07 12.19 -1.06
CA SER A 80 17.12 11.53 0.25
C SER A 80 17.19 10.00 0.08
N PRO A 81 18.41 9.44 -0.14
CA PRO A 81 18.58 8.02 -0.45
C PRO A 81 18.10 7.07 0.65
N ASP A 82 18.25 7.45 1.92
CA ASP A 82 17.76 6.68 3.07
C ASP A 82 16.23 6.56 3.06
N LEU A 83 15.55 7.68 2.83
CA LEU A 83 14.09 7.70 2.74
C LEU A 83 13.60 6.91 1.52
N GLY A 84 14.31 7.00 0.39
CA GLY A 84 14.03 6.18 -0.79
C GLY A 84 14.12 4.67 -0.50
N ARG A 85 15.18 4.22 0.20
CA ARG A 85 15.30 2.81 0.63
C ARG A 85 14.15 2.39 1.56
N ARG A 86 13.75 3.29 2.46
CA ARG A 86 12.66 3.04 3.41
C ARG A 86 11.30 2.94 2.71
N LEU A 87 10.99 3.82 1.75
CA LEU A 87 9.78 3.70 0.92
C LEU A 87 9.72 2.37 0.18
N ARG A 88 10.85 1.94 -0.40
CA ARG A 88 10.95 0.66 -1.07
C ARG A 88 10.62 -0.50 -0.13
N GLN A 89 11.24 -0.51 1.06
CA GLN A 89 10.98 -1.55 2.05
C GLN A 89 9.50 -1.57 2.48
N ILE A 90 8.90 -0.41 2.74
CA ILE A 90 7.47 -0.32 3.07
C ILE A 90 6.61 -0.87 1.93
N SER A 91 6.96 -0.59 0.68
CA SER A 91 6.23 -1.10 -0.49
C SER A 91 6.32 -2.62 -0.60
N GLU A 92 7.51 -3.19 -0.37
CA GLU A 92 7.73 -4.64 -0.31
C GLU A 92 6.92 -5.28 0.83
N ASP A 93 6.88 -4.64 2.01
CA ASP A 93 6.12 -5.09 3.16
C ASP A 93 4.59 -5.03 2.93
N ILE A 94 4.09 -4.02 2.19
CA ILE A 94 2.69 -3.93 1.76
C ILE A 94 2.32 -5.10 0.85
N VAL A 95 3.17 -5.43 -0.12
CA VAL A 95 2.96 -6.58 -1.02
C VAL A 95 2.96 -7.89 -0.23
N GLN A 96 3.86 -8.03 0.73
CA GLN A 96 3.91 -9.20 1.62
C GLN A 96 2.63 -9.31 2.47
N LEU A 97 2.16 -8.21 3.05
CA LEU A 97 0.91 -8.17 3.81
C LEU A 97 -0.30 -8.57 2.95
N ARG A 98 -0.36 -8.11 1.70
CA ARG A 98 -1.40 -8.52 0.74
C ARG A 98 -1.38 -10.03 0.53
N ASN A 99 -0.20 -10.62 0.30
CA ASN A 99 -0.07 -12.06 0.08
C ASN A 99 -0.49 -12.89 1.31
N GLU A 100 -0.19 -12.38 2.51
CA GLU A 100 -0.63 -13.01 3.76
C GLU A 100 -2.13 -12.89 3.97
N THR A 101 -2.72 -11.75 3.62
CA THR A 101 -4.16 -11.53 3.66
C THR A 101 -4.88 -12.48 2.71
N VAL A 102 -4.39 -12.62 1.47
CA VAL A 102 -4.92 -13.59 0.48
C VAL A 102 -4.83 -15.01 1.04
N ARG A 103 -3.67 -15.40 1.57
CA ARG A 103 -3.45 -16.74 2.15
C ARG A 103 -4.41 -16.99 3.31
N TYR A 104 -4.62 -16.00 4.18
CA TYR A 104 -5.59 -16.08 5.27
C TYR A 104 -7.01 -16.30 4.71
N LEU A 105 -7.48 -15.46 3.80
CA LEU A 105 -8.84 -15.53 3.24
C LEU A 105 -9.12 -16.88 2.57
N ILE A 106 -8.18 -17.39 1.77
CA ILE A 106 -8.31 -18.69 1.11
C ILE A 106 -8.36 -19.84 2.12
N ARG A 107 -7.48 -19.82 3.15
CA ARG A 107 -7.48 -20.88 4.17
C ARG A 107 -8.71 -20.81 5.07
N ALA A 108 -9.17 -19.60 5.36
CA ALA A 108 -10.33 -19.35 6.21
C ALA A 108 -11.66 -19.74 5.54
N GLN A 109 -11.71 -19.80 4.20
CA GLN A 109 -12.83 -20.41 3.47
C GLN A 109 -12.96 -21.92 3.72
N GLY A 110 -11.87 -22.57 4.11
CA GLY A 110 -11.83 -24.02 4.23
C GLY A 110 -11.94 -24.73 2.88
N PRO A 111 -11.99 -26.07 2.86
CA PRO A 111 -12.19 -26.83 1.63
C PRO A 111 -13.52 -26.44 0.97
N THR A 112 -13.49 -26.22 -0.35
CA THR A 112 -14.69 -26.03 -1.17
C THR A 112 -15.66 -27.19 -0.89
N PRO A 113 -16.96 -26.94 -0.67
CA PRO A 113 -17.89 -28.03 -0.35
C PRO A 113 -17.80 -29.08 -1.45
N SER A 114 -17.36 -30.28 -1.07
CA SER A 114 -17.43 -31.44 -1.93
C SER A 114 -18.86 -31.56 -2.40
N PHE A 115 -19.07 -31.54 -3.70
CA PHE A 115 -20.35 -31.80 -4.37
C PHE A 115 -20.90 -33.23 -4.09
N LEU A 116 -20.32 -33.93 -3.11
CA LEU A 116 -20.49 -35.35 -2.79
C LEU A 116 -20.44 -35.51 -1.26
N GLY A 117 -21.60 -35.74 -0.62
CA GLY A 117 -21.68 -36.35 0.70
C GLY A 117 -21.86 -35.38 1.88
N GLY A 118 -23.11 -35.29 2.34
CA GLY A 118 -23.49 -34.59 3.57
C GLY A 118 -22.98 -35.27 4.84
N GLY A 119 -22.64 -34.45 5.84
CA GLY A 119 -22.25 -34.87 7.19
C GLY A 119 -20.96 -34.17 7.67
N ASN A 120 -21.08 -33.25 8.63
CA ASN A 120 -20.00 -32.52 9.33
C ASN A 120 -19.25 -31.40 8.56
N GLN A 121 -19.93 -30.67 7.68
CA GLN A 121 -19.35 -29.48 7.02
C GLN A 121 -19.12 -28.24 7.90
N PRO A 122 -19.99 -27.86 8.87
CA PRO A 122 -19.80 -26.60 9.61
C PRO A 122 -18.61 -26.64 10.59
N ASP A 123 -18.39 -27.76 11.28
CA ASP A 123 -17.29 -27.90 12.25
C ASP A 123 -15.91 -27.85 11.56
N ARG A 124 -15.79 -28.45 10.37
CA ARG A 124 -14.55 -28.41 9.58
C ARG A 124 -14.24 -27.03 9.01
N ALA A 125 -15.27 -26.29 8.59
CA ALA A 125 -15.13 -24.91 8.13
C ALA A 125 -14.73 -23.99 9.29
N GLN A 126 -15.31 -24.19 10.47
CA GLN A 126 -14.94 -23.47 11.68
C GLN A 126 -13.50 -23.78 12.13
N GLU A 127 -13.09 -25.05 12.14
CA GLU A 127 -11.71 -25.45 12.44
C GLU A 127 -10.71 -24.84 11.44
N SER A 128 -11.06 -24.82 10.15
CA SER A 128 -10.24 -24.21 9.10
C SER A 128 -10.08 -22.71 9.31
N TYR A 129 -11.17 -22.02 9.65
CA TYR A 129 -11.15 -20.59 10.01
C TYR A 129 -10.27 -20.32 11.23
N GLU A 130 -10.45 -21.06 12.31
CA GLU A 130 -9.67 -20.87 13.55
C GLU A 130 -8.18 -21.10 13.33
N ARG A 131 -7.82 -22.15 12.57
CA ARG A 131 -6.43 -22.43 12.19
C ARG A 131 -5.86 -21.31 11.32
N ALA A 132 -6.59 -20.86 10.30
CA ALA A 132 -6.17 -19.76 9.44
C ALA A 132 -5.97 -18.45 10.22
N LEU A 133 -6.88 -18.16 11.16
CA LEU A 133 -6.80 -16.99 12.03
C LEU A 133 -5.58 -17.06 12.95
N ALA A 134 -5.29 -18.22 13.54
CA ALA A 134 -4.15 -18.39 14.44
C ALA A 134 -2.80 -18.34 13.69
N GLU A 135 -2.67 -19.05 12.58
CA GLU A 135 -1.41 -19.21 11.85
C GLU A 135 -1.06 -18.02 10.95
N VAL A 136 -2.08 -17.34 10.39
CA VAL A 136 -1.87 -16.29 9.39
C VAL A 136 -2.55 -15.00 9.81
N GLY A 137 -3.84 -15.04 10.15
CA GLY A 137 -4.65 -13.84 10.39
C GLY A 137 -4.08 -12.93 11.50
N ARG A 138 -3.83 -13.49 12.69
CA ARG A 138 -3.28 -12.75 13.84
C ARG A 138 -1.86 -12.23 13.58
N PRO A 139 -0.89 -13.04 13.11
CA PRO A 139 0.45 -12.53 12.74
C PRO A 139 0.42 -11.45 11.65
N ALA A 140 -0.39 -11.63 10.61
CA ALA A 140 -0.53 -10.65 9.53
C ALA A 140 -1.11 -9.33 10.04
N ARG A 141 -2.12 -9.39 10.92
CA ARG A 141 -2.71 -8.20 11.54
C ARG A 141 -1.72 -7.46 12.45
N GLN A 142 -0.92 -8.19 13.23
CA GLN A 142 0.14 -7.58 14.04
C GLN A 142 1.17 -6.86 13.16
N ARG A 143 1.58 -7.47 12.04
CA ARG A 143 2.47 -6.84 11.06
C ARG A 143 1.83 -5.63 10.39
N ALA A 144 0.56 -5.69 10.04
CA ALA A 144 -0.17 -4.57 9.47
C ALA A 144 -0.15 -3.35 10.41
N HIS A 145 -0.39 -3.52 11.72
CA HIS A 145 -0.26 -2.42 12.68
C HIS A 145 1.19 -1.92 12.83
N GLY A 146 2.19 -2.78 12.66
CA GLY A 146 3.59 -2.37 12.58
C GLY A 146 3.86 -1.47 11.38
N LEU A 147 3.36 -1.90 10.22
CA LEU A 147 3.49 -1.20 8.95
C LEU A 147 2.72 0.12 8.93
N GLU A 148 1.56 0.19 9.57
CA GLU A 148 0.78 1.43 9.78
C GLU A 148 1.61 2.51 10.48
N ARG A 149 2.28 2.13 11.57
CA ARG A 149 3.17 3.06 12.29
C ARG A 149 4.35 3.48 11.43
N GLU A 150 4.91 2.55 10.67
CA GLU A 150 6.07 2.82 9.83
C GLU A 150 5.73 3.73 8.65
N LEU A 151 4.58 3.50 8.01
CA LEU A 151 4.02 4.36 6.97
C LEU A 151 3.76 5.77 7.51
N SER A 152 3.16 5.89 8.70
CA SER A 152 2.91 7.19 9.35
C SER A 152 4.21 7.96 9.65
N ARG A 153 5.26 7.26 10.09
CA ARG A 153 6.59 7.87 10.30
C ARG A 153 7.21 8.32 8.98
N ALA A 154 7.21 7.46 7.97
CA ALA A 154 7.73 7.80 6.64
C ALA A 154 6.98 8.99 6.03
N TRP A 155 5.66 9.06 6.22
CA TRP A 155 4.84 10.19 5.79
C TRP A 155 5.22 11.50 6.48
N THR A 156 5.51 11.44 7.79
CA THR A 156 6.00 12.58 8.56
C THR A 156 7.34 13.07 8.00
N ASP A 157 8.26 12.14 7.72
CA ASP A 157 9.59 12.45 7.16
C ASP A 157 9.53 12.98 5.72
N LEU A 158 8.45 12.67 4.98
CA LEU A 158 8.18 13.21 3.65
C LEU A 158 7.66 14.65 3.67
N GLN A 159 7.07 15.14 4.76
CA GLN A 159 6.43 16.47 4.80
C GLN A 159 7.39 17.62 4.43
N PRO A 160 8.64 17.68 4.91
CA PRO A 160 9.57 18.74 4.53
C PRO A 160 9.86 18.76 3.02
N ILE A 161 9.99 17.57 2.41
CA ILE A 161 10.26 17.40 0.98
C ILE A 161 9.05 17.84 0.16
N LEU A 162 7.84 17.41 0.56
CA LEU A 162 6.60 17.83 -0.10
C LEU A 162 6.40 19.35 -0.02
N ALA A 163 6.72 19.96 1.12
CA ALA A 163 6.65 21.41 1.27
C ALA A 163 7.64 22.15 0.34
N GLU A 164 8.83 21.59 0.12
CA GLU A 164 9.81 22.15 -0.83
C GLU A 164 9.37 22.00 -2.28
N LEU A 165 8.81 20.85 -2.64
CA LEU A 165 8.25 20.58 -3.96
C LEU A 165 7.08 21.54 -4.27
N ALA A 166 6.17 21.74 -3.32
CA ALA A 166 5.04 22.67 -3.45
C ALA A 166 5.49 24.13 -3.64
N ARG A 167 6.59 24.56 -2.98
CA ARG A 167 7.19 25.89 -3.22
C ARG A 167 7.83 25.99 -4.61
N SER A 168 8.36 24.89 -5.13
CA SER A 168 9.03 24.83 -6.44
C SER A 168 8.03 24.74 -7.61
N SER A 169 6.85 24.15 -7.38
CA SER A 169 5.76 24.05 -8.34
C SER A 169 4.90 25.33 -8.41
N SER A 170 4.73 26.04 -7.30
CA SER A 170 3.97 27.31 -7.22
C SER A 170 4.71 28.55 -7.74
N GLY A 171 5.97 28.41 -8.17
CA GLY A 171 6.75 29.47 -8.80
C GLY A 171 6.29 29.83 -10.22
N SER A 172 5.10 30.42 -10.37
CA SER A 172 4.66 31.22 -11.53
C SER A 172 4.28 32.66 -11.10
N PRO A 173 4.45 33.66 -11.98
CA PRO A 173 4.94 34.98 -11.60
C PRO A 173 3.83 36.00 -11.33
N GLY A 174 3.89 36.68 -10.18
CA GLY A 174 3.50 38.08 -10.04
C GLY A 174 4.77 38.81 -9.59
N GLY A 175 5.31 39.79 -10.30
CA GLY A 175 4.68 41.02 -10.79
C GLY A 175 5.61 42.12 -10.31
#